data_AF-A0A0J8QZP7-F1
#
_entry.id   AF-A0A0J8QZP7-F1
#
_cell.length_a   1.000
_cell.length_b   1.000
_cell.length_c   1.000
_cell.angle_alpha   90.00
_cell.angle_beta   90.00
_cell.angle_gamma   90.00
#
_symmetry.space_group_name_H-M   'P 1'
#
loop_
_entity.id
_entity.type
_entity.pdbx_description
1 polymer ?
#
loop_
_entity_poly.entity_id
_entity_poly.type
_entity_poly.pdbx_seq_one_letter_code
_entity_poly.pdbx_strand_id
1 'polypeptide(L)'
;MMKAKDFNIHPSVLDTFLHLRLLSEFSSKGSKDGIDRNEDEVNTYKGKKIKEKREFRTKKTRKLLREQKAAAKDLREADALVKHEQRDKMQAETLKSVFTTYFRILKLRSASLMGATLEGLAKYAHLINQDFFGDLLEVLRELISESSHPDQTDEETNGNADQENAISRNTTREVLLCSTTAFALLEGQDASKAASSLHLDLRQEGQLPDSYGPAARCLQPILTTKGTNAPAPIRVAGFTKRLMTSVLQLPEKSALAVLSLLNRVVKMHAPKIAPLWNTEERKGDGVFNPNAVDVEASNVFAATVWEGELLRVHYCPEIRDASRGIEKIIMSVK
;
A
#
# COMPACT_ATOMS: atom_id res chain seq x y z
N MET A 1 2.17 -11.75 -26.67
CA MET A 1 0.72 -11.47 -26.69
C MET A 1 0.37 -10.04 -26.28
N MET A 2 0.72 -9.56 -25.08
CA MET A 2 0.28 -8.22 -24.63
C MET A 2 0.83 -7.06 -25.48
N LYS A 3 2.13 -7.12 -25.83
CA LYS A 3 2.80 -6.13 -26.70
C LYS A 3 2.26 -6.09 -28.13
N ALA A 4 1.60 -7.16 -28.59
CA ALA A 4 1.10 -7.26 -29.98
C ALA A 4 -0.33 -6.76 -30.13
N LYS A 5 -1.04 -6.51 -29.02
CA LYS A 5 -2.41 -5.99 -28.99
C LYS A 5 -2.49 -4.61 -28.35
N ASP A 6 -1.36 -3.90 -28.27
CA ASP A 6 -1.22 -2.60 -27.60
C ASP A 6 -1.92 -2.54 -26.22
N PHE A 7 -1.83 -3.64 -25.48
CA PHE A 7 -2.40 -3.77 -24.14
C PHE A 7 -3.93 -3.58 -24.05
N ASN A 8 -4.68 -3.75 -25.14
CA ASN A 8 -6.14 -3.86 -25.09
C ASN A 8 -6.56 -5.22 -24.50
N ILE A 9 -6.54 -5.32 -23.17
CA ILE A 9 -6.72 -6.54 -22.39
C ILE A 9 -7.71 -6.25 -21.26
N HIS A 10 -8.44 -7.27 -20.79
CA HIS A 10 -9.29 -7.14 -19.62
C HIS A 10 -8.46 -7.01 -18.32
N PRO A 11 -8.86 -6.17 -17.34
CA PRO A 11 -8.14 -5.98 -16.08
C PRO A 11 -7.82 -7.27 -15.33
N SER A 12 -8.70 -8.26 -15.39
CA SER A 12 -8.52 -9.57 -14.75
C SER A 12 -7.26 -10.33 -15.17
N VAL A 13 -6.68 -10.01 -16.33
CA VAL A 13 -5.39 -10.60 -16.73
C VAL A 13 -4.26 -10.04 -15.87
N LEU A 14 -4.30 -8.76 -15.51
CA LEU A 14 -3.33 -8.15 -14.59
C LEU A 14 -3.54 -8.65 -13.16
N ASP A 15 -4.77 -8.96 -12.76
CA ASP A 15 -5.05 -9.55 -11.44
C ASP A 15 -4.34 -10.89 -11.24
N THR A 16 -4.07 -11.64 -12.32
CA THR A 16 -3.26 -12.87 -12.23
C THR A 16 -1.84 -12.60 -11.74
N PHE A 17 -1.27 -11.43 -12.07
CA PHE A 17 0.04 -11.03 -11.57
C PHE A 17 0.03 -10.76 -10.08
N LEU A 18 -1.09 -10.31 -9.48
CA LEU A 18 -1.21 -10.16 -8.02
C LEU A 18 -1.09 -11.50 -7.29
N HIS A 19 -1.34 -12.62 -7.96
CA HIS A 19 -1.30 -13.95 -7.35
C HIS A 19 0.07 -14.62 -7.48
N LEU A 20 1.07 -13.91 -8.02
CA LEU A 20 2.45 -14.39 -8.07
C LEU A 20 2.99 -14.54 -6.64
N ARG A 21 3.20 -15.80 -6.23
CA ARG A 21 3.92 -16.14 -5.01
C ARG A 21 5.41 -15.94 -5.26
N LEU A 22 5.99 -14.90 -4.67
CA LEU A 22 7.43 -14.62 -4.73
C LEU A 22 8.08 -15.09 -3.41
N LEU A 23 9.42 -15.11 -3.37
CA LEU A 23 10.24 -15.74 -2.30
C LEU A 23 9.86 -15.41 -0.85
N SER A 24 9.18 -14.29 -0.56
CA SER A 24 8.70 -13.98 0.80
C SER A 24 7.68 -14.99 1.35
N GLU A 25 6.97 -15.72 0.48
CA GLU A 25 6.05 -16.80 0.88
C GLU A 25 6.70 -18.19 0.92
N PHE A 26 7.92 -18.36 0.40
CA PHE A 26 8.58 -19.67 0.29
C PHE A 26 9.48 -20.03 1.48
N SER A 27 9.61 -19.16 2.49
CA SER A 27 10.30 -19.49 3.74
C SER A 27 9.61 -20.67 4.46
N SER A 28 8.29 -20.82 4.30
CA SER A 28 7.60 -22.06 4.67
C SER A 28 7.67 -23.07 3.53
N LYS A 29 8.44 -24.15 3.73
CA LYS A 29 8.18 -25.43 3.05
C LYS A 29 6.72 -25.83 3.32
N GLY A 30 5.83 -25.56 2.38
CA GLY A 30 4.43 -25.96 2.50
C GLY A 30 3.57 -25.38 1.39
N SER A 31 3.48 -26.09 0.27
CA SER A 31 2.36 -25.92 -0.65
C SER A 31 1.26 -26.93 -0.28
N LYS A 32 0.01 -26.46 -0.29
CA LYS A 32 -1.20 -27.21 0.04
C LYS A 32 -1.54 -28.32 -0.96
N ASP A 33 -0.76 -28.48 -2.03
CA ASP A 33 -1.09 -29.40 -3.15
C ASP A 33 0.05 -30.37 -3.53
N GLY A 34 1.07 -30.49 -2.68
CA GLY A 34 2.12 -31.46 -2.90
C GLY A 34 3.36 -31.14 -2.09
N ILE A 35 3.56 -31.89 -1.01
CA ILE A 35 4.86 -32.02 -0.38
C ILE A 35 5.71 -32.78 -1.40
N ASP A 36 6.90 -32.27 -1.72
CA ASP A 36 7.99 -33.05 -2.31
C ASP A 36 8.32 -34.14 -1.28
N ARG A 37 7.50 -35.19 -1.24
CA ARG A 37 7.67 -36.31 -0.33
C ARG A 37 8.98 -36.92 -0.77
N ASN A 38 9.99 -36.78 0.09
CA ASN A 38 11.13 -37.67 0.07
C ASN A 38 10.57 -39.09 -0.16
N GLU A 39 11.08 -39.82 -1.15
CA GLU A 39 10.66 -41.21 -1.38
C GLU A 39 10.76 -42.06 -0.09
N ASP A 40 11.59 -41.62 0.87
CA ASP A 40 11.69 -42.13 2.24
C ASP A 40 10.40 -42.03 3.10
N GLU A 41 9.46 -41.12 2.81
CA GLU A 41 8.21 -40.95 3.57
C GLU A 41 7.08 -41.89 3.12
N VAL A 42 7.13 -42.40 1.90
CA VAL A 42 6.11 -43.34 1.38
C VAL A 42 6.16 -44.69 2.12
N ASN A 43 7.29 -45.00 2.77
CA ASN A 43 7.57 -46.27 3.44
C ASN A 43 7.32 -46.28 4.97
N THR A 44 6.55 -45.33 5.49
CA THR A 44 6.30 -45.21 6.93
C THR A 44 4.81 -45.31 7.26
N TYR A 45 4.38 -46.44 7.85
CA TYR A 45 3.05 -46.58 8.46
C TYR A 45 3.21 -46.51 9.99
N LYS A 46 2.53 -45.55 10.64
CA LYS A 46 2.63 -45.29 12.10
C LYS A 46 4.08 -45.16 12.63
N GLY A 47 4.92 -44.35 11.96
CA GLY A 47 6.26 -44.01 12.45
C GLY A 47 7.29 -45.14 12.48
N LYS A 48 6.94 -46.34 12.02
CA LYS A 48 7.88 -47.46 11.86
C LYS A 48 8.18 -47.65 10.37
N LYS A 49 9.46 -47.58 10.01
CA LYS A 49 9.92 -47.95 8.66
C LYS A 49 9.51 -49.39 8.40
N ILE A 50 8.73 -49.64 7.35
CA ILE A 50 8.46 -50.99 6.87
C ILE A 50 9.82 -51.63 6.57
N LYS A 51 10.17 -52.70 7.28
CA LYS A 51 11.43 -53.43 7.05
C LYS A 51 11.32 -54.13 5.70
N GLU A 52 11.81 -53.47 4.65
CA GLU A 52 12.03 -54.12 3.36
C GLU A 52 12.92 -55.36 3.53
N LYS A 53 12.55 -56.47 2.88
CA LYS A 53 13.33 -57.70 2.90
C LYS A 53 14.73 -57.40 2.37
N ARG A 54 15.76 -57.58 3.21
CA ARG A 54 17.16 -57.42 2.80
C ARG A 54 17.54 -58.56 1.86
N GLU A 55 17.56 -58.27 0.56
CA GLU A 55 18.08 -59.20 -0.44
C GLU A 55 19.57 -59.47 -0.22
N PHE A 56 20.00 -60.72 -0.45
CA PHE A 56 21.39 -61.11 -0.29
C PHE A 56 22.23 -60.52 -1.43
N ARG A 57 22.99 -59.48 -1.11
CA ARG A 57 23.95 -58.83 -2.04
C ARG A 57 25.39 -59.23 -1.76
N THR A 58 26.15 -59.47 -2.83
CA THR A 58 27.59 -59.78 -2.84
C THR A 58 28.46 -58.64 -2.29
N LYS A 59 29.69 -58.92 -1.79
CA LYS A 59 30.58 -57.87 -1.22
C LYS A 59 30.89 -56.74 -2.23
N LYS A 60 31.08 -57.07 -3.51
CA LYS A 60 31.36 -56.10 -4.59
C LYS A 60 30.18 -55.16 -4.86
N THR A 61 28.95 -55.69 -4.93
CA THR A 61 27.73 -54.89 -5.14
C THR A 61 27.44 -53.96 -3.96
N ARG A 62 27.73 -54.39 -2.73
CA ARG A 62 27.61 -53.54 -1.53
C ARG A 62 28.57 -52.36 -1.53
N LYS A 63 29.80 -52.53 -2.03
CA LYS A 63 30.79 -51.45 -2.15
C LYS A 63 30.31 -50.40 -3.17
N LEU A 64 29.90 -50.85 -4.36
CA LEU A 64 29.34 -49.99 -5.41
C LEU A 64 28.10 -49.20 -4.93
N LEU A 65 27.17 -49.83 -4.21
CA LEU A 65 25.99 -49.12 -3.69
C LEU A 65 26.31 -48.09 -2.61
N ARG A 66 27.37 -48.28 -1.82
CA ARG A 66 27.82 -47.27 -0.85
C ARG A 66 28.43 -46.07 -1.57
N GLU A 67 29.24 -46.32 -2.59
CA GLU A 67 29.82 -45.29 -3.45
C GLU A 67 28.72 -44.53 -4.21
N GLN A 68 27.73 -45.22 -4.79
CA GLN A 68 26.58 -44.59 -5.43
C GLN A 68 25.72 -43.76 -4.46
N LYS A 69 25.53 -44.22 -3.22
CA LYS A 69 24.79 -43.45 -2.20
C LYS A 69 25.55 -42.22 -1.72
N ALA A 70 26.87 -42.31 -1.60
CA ALA A 70 27.70 -41.15 -1.30
C ALA A 70 27.61 -40.14 -2.44
N ALA A 71 27.81 -40.57 -3.69
CA ALA A 71 27.67 -39.73 -4.87
C ALA A 71 26.26 -39.10 -5.00
N ALA A 72 25.20 -39.85 -4.69
CA ALA A 72 23.83 -39.33 -4.71
C ALA A 72 23.56 -38.29 -3.59
N LYS A 73 24.22 -38.42 -2.43
CA LYS A 73 24.14 -37.42 -1.37
C LYS A 73 24.82 -36.13 -1.80
N ASP A 74 26.00 -36.25 -2.39
CA ASP A 74 26.78 -35.10 -2.89
C ASP A 74 26.03 -34.39 -4.03
N LEU A 75 25.43 -35.17 -4.95
CA LEU A 75 24.54 -34.65 -6.00
C LEU A 75 23.37 -33.86 -5.40
N ARG A 76 22.73 -34.39 -4.36
CA ARG A 76 21.57 -33.77 -3.72
C ARG A 76 21.89 -32.46 -3.00
N GLU A 77 23.08 -32.37 -2.39
CA GLU A 77 23.56 -31.14 -1.75
C GLU A 77 23.88 -30.07 -2.81
N ALA A 78 24.54 -30.46 -3.90
CA ALA A 78 24.80 -29.58 -5.03
C ALA A 78 23.51 -29.09 -5.71
N ASP A 79 22.56 -30.00 -5.97
CA ASP A 79 21.26 -29.69 -6.56
C ASP A 79 20.45 -28.73 -5.68
N ALA A 80 20.53 -28.87 -4.35
CA ALA A 80 19.84 -27.96 -3.43
C ALA A 80 20.36 -26.53 -3.55
N LEU A 81 21.69 -26.34 -3.60
CA LEU A 81 22.31 -25.01 -3.77
C LEU A 81 21.96 -24.39 -5.13
N VAL A 82 22.10 -25.16 -6.20
CA VAL A 82 21.78 -24.70 -7.57
C VAL A 82 20.30 -24.31 -7.67
N LYS A 83 19.39 -25.07 -7.02
CA LYS A 83 17.96 -24.76 -6.99
C LYS A 83 17.65 -23.45 -6.28
N HIS A 84 18.43 -23.04 -5.28
CA HIS A 84 18.26 -21.74 -4.62
C HIS A 84 18.70 -20.60 -5.55
N GLU A 85 19.91 -20.67 -6.12
CA GLU A 85 20.40 -19.62 -7.04
C GLU A 85 19.54 -19.47 -8.30
N GLN A 86 19.07 -20.59 -8.87
CA GLN A 86 18.20 -20.56 -10.03
C GLN A 86 16.84 -19.91 -9.71
N ARG A 87 16.30 -20.14 -8.52
CA ARG A 87 15.05 -19.50 -8.08
C ARG A 87 15.20 -17.99 -7.97
N ASP A 88 16.31 -17.52 -7.41
CA ASP A 88 16.59 -16.09 -7.29
C ASP A 88 16.72 -15.43 -8.67
N LYS A 89 17.42 -16.08 -9.61
CA LYS A 89 17.54 -15.62 -11.01
C LYS A 89 16.18 -15.59 -11.72
N MET A 90 15.41 -16.68 -11.66
CA MET A 90 14.08 -16.75 -12.26
C MET A 90 13.13 -15.71 -11.67
N GLN A 91 13.19 -15.46 -10.35
CA GLN A 91 12.40 -14.42 -9.71
C GLN A 91 12.79 -13.04 -10.24
N ALA A 92 14.08 -12.71 -10.30
CA ALA A 92 14.54 -11.43 -10.81
C ALA A 92 14.10 -11.19 -12.26
N GLU A 93 14.18 -12.20 -13.12
CA GLU A 93 13.71 -12.13 -14.51
C GLU A 93 12.19 -12.00 -14.62
N THR A 94 11.45 -12.70 -13.77
CA THR A 94 9.98 -12.62 -13.70
C THR A 94 9.54 -11.23 -13.26
N LEU A 95 10.11 -10.71 -12.16
CA LEU A 95 9.85 -9.37 -11.65
C LEU A 95 10.20 -8.30 -12.68
N LYS A 96 11.35 -8.42 -13.33
CA LYS A 96 11.75 -7.51 -14.42
C LYS A 96 10.71 -7.50 -15.54
N SER A 97 10.19 -8.67 -15.93
CA SER A 97 9.18 -8.79 -16.98
C SER A 97 7.85 -8.16 -16.56
N VAL A 98 7.41 -8.40 -15.33
CA VAL A 98 6.17 -7.84 -14.74
C VAL A 98 6.25 -6.31 -14.63
N PHE A 99 7.35 -5.77 -14.08
CA PHE A 99 7.54 -4.33 -14.01
C PHE A 99 7.63 -3.69 -15.38
N THR A 100 8.33 -4.31 -16.35
CA THR A 100 8.37 -3.80 -17.73
C THR A 100 6.97 -3.73 -18.35
N THR A 101 6.09 -4.69 -18.05
CA THR A 101 4.69 -4.61 -18.50
C THR A 101 3.92 -3.49 -17.81
N TYR A 102 4.06 -3.33 -16.49
CA TYR A 102 3.40 -2.26 -15.74
C TYR A 102 3.84 -0.87 -16.18
N PHE A 103 5.15 -0.62 -16.30
CA PHE A 103 5.67 0.66 -16.79
C PHE A 103 5.22 0.97 -18.22
N ARG A 104 5.10 -0.04 -19.07
CA ARG A 104 4.59 0.16 -20.43
C ARG A 104 3.11 0.50 -20.44
N ILE A 105 2.31 -0.09 -19.56
CA ILE A 105 0.89 0.25 -19.39
C ILE A 105 0.75 1.68 -18.84
N LEU A 106 1.58 2.07 -17.86
CA LEU A 106 1.62 3.44 -17.34
C LEU A 106 1.95 4.46 -18.43
N LYS A 107 2.92 4.15 -19.31
CA LYS A 107 3.26 5.01 -20.46
C LYS A 107 2.17 5.08 -21.53
N LEU A 108 1.35 4.03 -21.68
CA LEU A 108 0.22 4.02 -22.62
C LEU A 108 -1.03 4.72 -22.07
N ARG A 109 -1.06 5.05 -20.76
CA ARG A 109 -2.13 5.81 -20.11
C ARG A 109 -3.54 5.23 -20.33
N SER A 110 -3.69 3.90 -20.33
CA SER A 110 -5.01 3.27 -20.43
C SER A 110 -5.75 3.31 -19.08
N ALA A 111 -6.78 4.17 -18.95
CA ALA A 111 -7.57 4.33 -17.72
C ALA A 111 -8.15 3.00 -17.19
N SER A 112 -8.60 2.10 -18.08
CA SER A 112 -9.18 0.81 -17.69
C SER A 112 -8.20 -0.14 -16.96
N LEU A 113 -6.89 0.01 -17.19
CA LEU A 113 -5.85 -0.88 -16.64
C LEU A 113 -4.97 -0.21 -15.61
N MET A 114 -5.09 1.11 -15.43
CA MET A 114 -4.26 1.89 -14.53
C MET A 114 -4.46 1.44 -13.08
N GLY A 115 -5.72 1.29 -12.63
CA GLY A 115 -6.02 0.84 -11.28
C GLY A 115 -5.40 -0.52 -10.92
N ALA A 116 -5.54 -1.52 -11.80
CA ALA A 116 -4.96 -2.86 -11.59
C ALA A 116 -3.41 -2.84 -11.61
N THR A 117 -2.83 -1.99 -12.48
CA THR A 117 -1.38 -1.81 -12.58
C THR A 117 -0.79 -1.18 -11.33
N LEU A 118 -1.44 -0.14 -10.80
CA LEU A 118 -1.04 0.54 -9.57
C LEU A 118 -1.19 -0.38 -8.35
N GLU A 119 -2.27 -1.15 -8.25
CA GLU A 119 -2.40 -2.15 -7.19
C GLU A 119 -1.25 -3.17 -7.20
N GLY A 120 -0.87 -3.65 -8.39
CA GLY A 120 0.28 -4.53 -8.57
C GLY A 120 1.60 -3.88 -8.15
N LEU A 121 1.81 -2.61 -8.51
CA LEU A 121 2.99 -1.86 -8.10
C LEU A 121 3.05 -1.63 -6.59
N ALA A 122 1.93 -1.32 -5.93
CA ALA A 122 1.88 -1.21 -4.46
C ALA A 122 2.28 -2.52 -3.78
N LYS A 123 1.76 -3.66 -4.27
CA LYS A 123 2.06 -4.98 -3.69
C LYS A 123 3.54 -5.34 -3.79
N TYR A 124 4.15 -5.05 -4.95
CA TYR A 124 5.55 -5.41 -5.22
C TYR A 124 6.55 -4.28 -4.98
N ALA A 125 6.10 -3.13 -4.45
CA ALA A 125 6.91 -1.93 -4.19
C ALA A 125 8.20 -2.23 -3.42
N HIS A 126 8.12 -3.07 -2.40
CA HIS A 126 9.25 -3.46 -1.55
C HIS A 126 10.33 -4.30 -2.25
N LEU A 127 10.05 -4.83 -3.45
CA LEU A 127 10.98 -5.67 -4.23
C LEU A 127 11.62 -4.92 -5.40
N ILE A 128 11.31 -3.63 -5.57
CA ILE A 128 11.83 -2.80 -6.65
C ILE A 128 13.25 -2.35 -6.30
N ASN A 129 14.13 -2.29 -7.31
CA ASN A 129 15.48 -1.74 -7.14
C ASN A 129 15.43 -0.21 -7.02
N GLN A 130 16.23 0.37 -6.12
CA GLN A 130 16.25 1.79 -5.76
C GLN A 130 16.42 2.72 -6.97
N ASP A 131 17.18 2.28 -7.98
CA ASP A 131 17.48 3.06 -9.17
C ASP A 131 16.26 3.40 -10.04
N PHE A 132 15.16 2.62 -9.94
CA PHE A 132 13.94 2.83 -10.76
C PHE A 132 12.87 3.69 -10.06
N PHE A 133 13.08 4.05 -8.78
CA PHE A 133 12.07 4.78 -8.01
C PHE A 133 11.93 6.23 -8.46
N GLY A 134 13.02 6.87 -8.90
CA GLY A 134 12.97 8.25 -9.40
C GLY A 134 12.00 8.36 -10.58
N ASP A 135 12.21 7.55 -11.61
CA ASP A 135 11.37 7.48 -12.80
C ASP A 135 9.92 7.12 -12.44
N LEU A 136 9.71 6.19 -11.49
CA LEU A 136 8.36 5.79 -11.08
C LEU A 136 7.63 6.92 -10.34
N LEU A 137 8.31 7.60 -9.41
CA LEU A 137 7.73 8.73 -8.68
C LEU A 137 7.46 9.94 -9.59
N GLU A 138 8.29 10.15 -10.61
CA GLU A 138 8.06 11.17 -11.63
C GLU A 138 6.79 10.86 -12.44
N VAL A 139 6.63 9.62 -12.92
CA VAL A 139 5.40 9.17 -13.61
C VAL A 139 4.18 9.29 -12.71
N LEU A 140 4.28 8.88 -11.44
CA LEU A 140 3.16 9.01 -10.49
C LEU A 140 2.80 10.47 -10.23
N ARG A 141 3.79 11.36 -10.14
CA ARG A 141 3.58 12.81 -9.98
C ARG A 141 2.92 13.42 -11.21
N GLU A 142 3.36 13.04 -12.40
CA GLU A 142 2.78 13.47 -13.67
C GLU A 142 1.30 13.07 -13.75
N LEU A 143 0.98 11.81 -13.41
CA LEU A 143 -0.40 11.31 -13.35
C LEU A 143 -1.28 12.07 -12.33
N ILE A 144 -0.73 12.43 -11.17
CA ILE A 144 -1.44 13.23 -10.16
C ILE A 144 -1.65 14.68 -10.65
N SER A 145 -0.70 15.27 -11.38
CA SER A 145 -0.83 16.63 -11.91
C SER A 145 -1.78 16.76 -13.09
N GLU A 146 -1.93 15.70 -13.89
CA GLU A 146 -2.80 15.71 -15.07
C GLU A 146 -4.26 15.44 -14.67
N SER A 147 -4.47 14.66 -13.60
CA SER A 147 -5.80 14.40 -13.02
C SER A 147 -6.37 15.57 -12.20
N SER A 148 -5.54 16.52 -11.75
CA SER A 148 -5.99 17.73 -11.04
C SER A 148 -6.47 18.85 -11.98
N HIS A 149 -6.24 18.72 -13.29
CA HIS A 149 -6.70 19.66 -14.33
C HIS A 149 -7.63 18.96 -15.34
N PRO A 150 -8.92 18.73 -15.00
CA PRO A 150 -9.88 18.14 -15.94
C PRO A 150 -10.34 19.08 -17.08
N ASP A 151 -9.78 20.29 -17.22
CA ASP A 151 -10.51 21.43 -17.80
C ASP A 151 -10.07 21.90 -19.21
N GLN A 152 -9.35 21.13 -20.04
CA GLN A 152 -8.95 21.64 -21.37
C GLN A 152 -9.07 20.74 -22.61
N THR A 153 -9.52 19.49 -22.51
CA THR A 153 -9.86 18.72 -23.71
C THR A 153 -11.03 17.82 -23.41
N ASP A 154 -12.24 18.32 -23.71
CA ASP A 154 -13.33 17.59 -24.38
C ASP A 154 -14.66 18.33 -24.16
N GLU A 155 -14.70 19.63 -24.46
CA GLU A 155 -15.97 20.24 -24.91
C GLU A 155 -16.25 19.71 -26.32
N GLU A 156 -16.87 18.53 -26.39
CA GLU A 156 -17.78 18.09 -27.47
C GLU A 156 -18.05 16.59 -27.33
N THR A 157 -18.72 16.16 -26.26
CA THR A 157 -19.55 14.95 -26.37
C THR A 157 -20.78 15.09 -25.50
N ASN A 158 -21.93 15.33 -26.14
CA ASN A 158 -23.25 15.12 -25.54
C ASN A 158 -23.33 13.67 -25.03
N GLY A 159 -23.11 13.45 -23.74
CA GLY A 159 -23.14 12.15 -23.08
C GLY A 159 -23.77 12.25 -21.70
N ASN A 160 -24.63 11.28 -21.38
CA ASN A 160 -25.45 11.24 -20.15
C ASN A 160 -24.64 11.50 -18.87
N ALA A 161 -25.24 12.20 -17.90
CA ALA A 161 -24.65 12.53 -16.58
C ALA A 161 -24.11 11.31 -15.78
N ASP A 162 -24.55 10.10 -16.10
CA ASP A 162 -24.05 8.87 -15.48
C ASP A 162 -22.62 8.49 -15.95
N GLN A 163 -22.24 8.91 -17.16
CA GLN A 163 -20.96 8.57 -17.78
C GLN A 163 -19.84 9.52 -17.35
N GLU A 164 -20.13 10.82 -17.23
CA GLU A 164 -19.21 11.81 -16.61
C GLU A 164 -18.88 11.44 -15.15
N ASN A 165 -19.90 11.06 -14.37
CA ASN A 165 -19.70 10.61 -13.00
C ASN A 165 -18.81 9.35 -12.89
N ALA A 166 -18.89 8.43 -13.85
CA ALA A 166 -18.03 7.24 -13.87
C ALA A 166 -16.57 7.58 -14.21
N ILE A 167 -16.35 8.55 -15.11
CA ILE A 167 -15.02 9.02 -15.50
C ILE A 167 -14.36 9.74 -14.31
N SER A 168 -15.05 10.71 -13.68
CA SER A 168 -14.52 11.43 -12.51
C SER A 168 -14.21 10.50 -11.32
N ARG A 169 -15.04 9.47 -11.09
CA ARG A 169 -14.80 8.44 -10.04
C ARG A 169 -13.57 7.57 -10.33
N ASN A 170 -13.27 7.31 -11.59
CA ASN A 170 -12.06 6.57 -11.96
C ASN A 170 -10.83 7.46 -11.73
N THR A 171 -10.92 8.75 -12.07
CA THR A 171 -9.84 9.71 -11.85
C THR A 171 -9.48 9.86 -10.36
N THR A 172 -10.45 10.02 -9.47
CA THR A 172 -10.18 10.11 -8.01
C THR A 172 -9.58 8.81 -7.47
N ARG A 173 -10.13 7.66 -7.90
CA ARG A 173 -9.59 6.33 -7.54
C ARG A 173 -8.15 6.16 -8.02
N GLU A 174 -7.82 6.59 -9.23
CA GLU A 174 -6.48 6.56 -9.80
C GLU A 174 -5.51 7.43 -9.00
N VAL A 175 -5.89 8.67 -8.65
CA VAL A 175 -5.07 9.57 -7.81
C VAL A 175 -4.79 8.96 -6.44
N LEU A 176 -5.80 8.39 -5.80
CA LEU A 176 -5.65 7.74 -4.49
C LEU A 176 -4.78 6.49 -4.58
N LEU A 177 -4.93 5.67 -5.63
CA LEU A 177 -4.08 4.51 -5.86
C LEU A 177 -2.64 4.93 -6.15
N CYS A 178 -2.42 5.92 -7.03
CA CYS A 178 -1.10 6.51 -7.29
C CYS A 178 -0.43 6.99 -6.01
N SER A 179 -1.17 7.74 -5.19
CA SER A 179 -0.66 8.23 -3.90
C SER A 179 -0.35 7.08 -2.94
N THR A 180 -1.23 6.08 -2.84
CA THR A 180 -0.98 4.87 -2.03
C THR A 180 0.29 4.15 -2.50
N THR A 181 0.47 3.99 -3.80
CA THR A 181 1.64 3.31 -4.36
C THR A 181 2.91 4.09 -4.08
N ALA A 182 2.91 5.41 -4.29
CA ALA A 182 4.03 6.27 -3.96
C ALA A 182 4.42 6.16 -2.48
N PHE A 183 3.44 6.13 -1.56
CA PHE A 183 3.74 5.95 -0.15
C PHE A 183 4.21 4.54 0.20
N ALA A 184 3.64 3.49 -0.37
CA ALA A 184 4.12 2.13 -0.16
C ALA A 184 5.57 1.94 -0.67
N LEU A 185 5.94 2.64 -1.74
CA LEU A 185 7.31 2.72 -2.26
C LEU A 185 8.24 3.45 -1.27
N LEU A 186 7.76 4.53 -0.65
CA LEU A 186 8.50 5.33 0.33
C LEU A 186 8.54 4.72 1.73
N GLU A 187 7.58 3.88 2.13
CA GLU A 187 7.63 3.19 3.43
C GLU A 187 8.82 2.22 3.51
N GLY A 188 9.30 1.73 2.36
CA GLY A 188 10.47 0.85 2.28
C GLY A 188 11.82 1.57 2.36
N GLN A 189 11.89 2.89 2.14
CA GLN A 189 13.15 3.63 1.96
C GLN A 189 13.00 5.13 2.30
N ASP A 190 14.02 5.77 2.88
CA ASP A 190 14.05 7.17 3.37
C ASP A 190 13.04 8.15 2.70
N ALA A 191 11.83 8.19 3.28
CA ALA A 191 10.62 8.82 2.74
C ALA A 191 10.60 10.37 2.77
N SER A 192 11.63 10.99 3.32
CA SER A 192 11.54 12.38 3.79
C SER A 192 11.58 13.44 2.69
N LYS A 193 12.17 13.15 1.51
CA LYS A 193 12.23 14.13 0.39
C LYS A 193 11.00 14.08 -0.51
N ALA A 194 10.45 12.90 -0.76
CA ALA A 194 9.33 12.71 -1.68
C ALA A 194 7.94 12.86 -1.02
N ALA A 195 7.82 12.62 0.30
CA ALA A 195 6.57 12.84 1.03
C ALA A 195 6.18 14.33 1.11
N SER A 196 7.16 15.24 1.02
CA SER A 196 6.91 16.68 0.88
C SER A 196 6.49 17.10 -0.53
N SER A 197 6.81 16.32 -1.57
CA SER A 197 6.42 16.64 -2.94
C SER A 197 5.10 15.98 -3.36
N LEU A 198 4.70 14.88 -2.72
CA LEU A 198 3.36 14.31 -2.89
C LEU A 198 2.35 15.09 -2.04
N HIS A 199 1.87 16.18 -2.62
CA HIS A 199 0.70 16.88 -2.12
C HIS A 199 -0.53 16.00 -2.37
N LEU A 200 -1.01 15.33 -1.31
CA LEU A 200 -2.32 14.70 -1.37
C LEU A 200 -3.38 15.79 -1.17
N ASP A 201 -3.92 16.28 -2.28
CA ASP A 201 -5.05 17.18 -2.27
C ASP A 201 -6.29 16.41 -1.80
N LEU A 202 -6.59 16.51 -0.50
CA LEU A 202 -7.90 16.17 0.06
C LEU A 202 -8.91 17.26 -0.33
N ARG A 203 -9.02 17.55 -1.63
CA ARG A 203 -9.93 18.57 -2.16
C ARG A 203 -11.31 17.92 -2.25
N GLN A 204 -12.18 18.27 -1.30
CA GLN A 204 -13.60 17.94 -1.25
C GLN A 204 -13.99 16.67 -2.02
N GLU A 205 -13.59 15.49 -1.51
CA GLU A 205 -14.39 14.30 -1.79
C GLU A 205 -15.67 14.46 -1.00
N GLY A 206 -16.63 15.21 -1.55
CA GLY A 206 -18.04 14.96 -1.32
C GLY A 206 -18.45 13.96 -2.38
N GLN A 207 -19.10 12.87 -1.96
CA GLN A 207 -19.62 11.78 -2.81
C GLN A 207 -18.60 10.66 -3.10
N LEU A 208 -18.24 9.84 -2.11
CA LEU A 208 -18.60 8.41 -2.13
C LEU A 208 -18.08 7.65 -0.89
N PRO A 209 -18.94 6.86 -0.19
CA PRO A 209 -18.57 6.06 0.98
C PRO A 209 -17.35 5.14 0.84
N ASP A 210 -17.09 4.63 -0.37
CA ASP A 210 -16.17 3.49 -0.60
C ASP A 210 -14.70 3.90 -0.84
N SER A 211 -14.42 5.21 -1.00
CA SER A 211 -13.09 5.75 -1.36
C SER A 211 -12.20 6.11 -0.16
N TYR A 212 -12.80 6.42 0.99
CA TYR A 212 -12.05 6.96 2.14
C TYR A 212 -11.21 5.94 2.89
N GLY A 213 -11.53 4.65 2.81
CA GLY A 213 -10.73 3.58 3.42
C GLY A 213 -9.31 3.54 2.86
N PRO A 214 -9.13 3.46 1.53
CA PRO A 214 -7.85 3.67 0.86
C PRO A 214 -7.17 4.99 1.24
N ALA A 215 -7.87 6.13 1.19
CA ALA A 215 -7.29 7.44 1.53
C ALA A 215 -6.74 7.50 2.97
N ALA A 216 -7.45 6.93 3.94
CA ALA A 216 -6.98 6.82 5.32
C ALA A 216 -5.74 5.93 5.45
N ARG A 217 -5.61 4.89 4.60
CA ARG A 217 -4.37 4.09 4.52
C ARG A 217 -3.22 4.88 3.89
N CYS A 218 -3.45 5.75 2.90
CA CYS A 218 -2.41 6.61 2.33
C CYS A 218 -1.85 7.61 3.35
N LEU A 219 -2.72 8.15 4.21
CA LEU A 219 -2.35 9.18 5.18
C LEU A 219 -1.68 8.61 6.44
N GLN A 220 -1.90 7.33 6.75
CA GLN A 220 -1.34 6.70 7.94
C GLN A 220 0.20 6.75 7.99
N PRO A 221 0.95 6.38 6.94
CA PRO A 221 2.40 6.44 6.94
C PRO A 221 2.92 7.87 7.10
N ILE A 222 2.31 8.83 6.39
CA ILE A 222 2.68 10.25 6.41
C ILE A 222 2.61 10.83 7.83
N LEU A 223 1.54 10.50 8.56
CA LEU A 223 1.23 11.11 9.84
C LEU A 223 1.73 10.31 11.05
N THR A 224 2.31 9.12 10.86
CA THR A 224 2.80 8.27 11.96
C THR A 224 4.31 7.98 11.94
N THR A 225 5.04 8.57 10.99
CA THR A 225 6.51 8.43 10.89
C THR A 225 7.23 9.03 12.12
N LYS A 226 8.23 8.31 12.65
CA LYS A 226 9.06 8.71 13.81
C LYS A 226 10.47 9.16 13.41
N GLY A 227 11.13 9.93 14.27
CA GLY A 227 12.55 10.28 14.14
C GLY A 227 12.83 11.54 13.33
N THR A 228 13.99 11.59 12.66
CA THR A 228 14.43 12.70 11.79
C THR A 228 13.50 12.96 10.60
N ASN A 229 12.63 12.01 10.27
CA ASN A 229 11.65 12.08 9.20
C ASN A 229 10.24 12.48 9.68
N ALA A 230 10.10 12.94 10.94
CA ALA A 230 8.80 13.34 11.48
C ALA A 230 8.26 14.61 10.77
N PRO A 231 6.99 14.64 10.37
CA PRO A 231 6.40 15.79 9.69
C PRO A 231 6.44 17.06 10.57
N ALA A 232 6.54 18.21 9.91
CA ALA A 232 6.48 19.51 10.55
C ALA A 232 5.17 19.66 11.34
N PRO A 233 5.18 20.28 12.54
CA PRO A 233 3.97 20.46 13.36
C PRO A 233 2.78 21.07 12.59
N ILE A 234 3.06 22.03 11.71
CA ILE A 234 2.06 22.72 10.87
C ILE A 234 1.35 21.73 9.93
N ARG A 235 2.09 20.80 9.29
CA ARG A 235 1.50 19.79 8.41
C ARG A 235 0.59 18.83 9.18
N VAL A 236 1.07 18.32 10.32
CA VAL A 236 0.27 17.40 11.14
C VAL A 236 -1.00 18.09 11.65
N ALA A 237 -0.87 19.33 12.11
CA ALA A 237 -2.01 20.15 12.53
C ALA A 237 -3.01 20.34 11.38
N GLY A 238 -2.55 20.70 10.19
CA GLY A 238 -3.44 20.97 9.05
C GLY A 238 -4.16 19.74 8.51
N PHE A 239 -3.47 18.60 8.44
CA PHE A 239 -4.13 17.33 8.15
C PHE A 239 -5.13 16.96 9.25
N THR A 240 -4.79 17.17 10.52
CA THR A 240 -5.70 16.89 11.63
C THR A 240 -6.97 17.73 11.53
N LYS A 241 -6.85 19.04 11.26
CA LYS A 241 -8.00 19.94 11.12
C LYS A 241 -8.85 19.56 9.91
N ARG A 242 -8.24 19.35 8.73
CA ARG A 242 -8.96 18.94 7.51
C ARG A 242 -9.67 17.59 7.67
N LEU A 243 -9.01 16.62 8.30
CA LEU A 243 -9.61 15.31 8.59
C LEU A 243 -10.79 15.45 9.56
N MET A 244 -10.66 16.24 10.63
CA MET A 244 -11.77 16.51 11.55
C MET A 244 -12.97 17.17 10.84
N THR A 245 -12.73 18.13 9.94
CA THR A 245 -13.79 18.72 9.09
C THR A 245 -14.39 17.69 8.15
N SER A 246 -13.59 16.82 7.54
CA SER A 246 -14.07 15.79 6.61
C SER A 246 -14.97 14.76 7.30
N VAL A 247 -14.67 14.36 8.55
CA VAL A 247 -15.42 13.33 9.29
C VAL A 247 -16.91 13.69 9.40
N LEU A 248 -17.25 14.98 9.45
CA LEU A 248 -18.65 15.44 9.49
C LEU A 248 -19.44 15.12 8.22
N GLN A 249 -18.76 14.89 7.10
CA GLN A 249 -19.34 14.61 5.79
C GLN A 249 -19.28 13.13 5.43
N LEU A 250 -18.75 12.28 6.31
CA LEU A 250 -18.52 10.85 6.04
C LEU A 250 -19.64 9.95 6.57
N PRO A 251 -19.91 8.82 5.88
CA PRO A 251 -20.72 7.74 6.43
C PRO A 251 -19.99 7.02 7.57
N GLU A 252 -20.75 6.30 8.39
CA GLU A 252 -20.30 5.75 9.68
C GLU A 252 -18.97 4.97 9.62
N LYS A 253 -18.86 4.02 8.70
CA LYS A 253 -17.67 3.16 8.56
C LYS A 253 -16.42 3.95 8.18
N SER A 254 -16.58 4.94 7.31
CA SER A 254 -15.49 5.79 6.83
C SER A 254 -15.08 6.81 7.89
N ALA A 255 -16.06 7.38 8.61
CA ALA A 255 -15.82 8.23 9.77
C ALA A 255 -15.03 7.50 10.87
N LEU A 256 -15.39 6.25 11.19
CA LEU A 256 -14.66 5.43 12.16
C LEU A 256 -13.22 5.13 11.70
N ALA A 257 -13.01 4.83 10.42
CA ALA A 257 -11.67 4.62 9.89
C ALA A 257 -10.79 5.87 10.04
N VAL A 258 -11.31 7.05 9.69
CA VAL A 258 -10.58 8.33 9.83
C VAL A 258 -10.36 8.69 11.30
N LEU A 259 -11.34 8.49 12.18
CA LEU A 259 -11.17 8.71 13.63
C LEU A 259 -10.17 7.74 14.26
N SER A 260 -10.09 6.50 13.79
CA SER A 260 -9.08 5.53 14.23
C SER A 260 -7.67 5.92 13.80
N LEU A 261 -7.53 6.53 12.61
CA LEU A 261 -6.28 7.12 12.14
C LEU A 261 -5.91 8.33 13.01
N LEU A 262 -6.84 9.27 13.21
CA LEU A 262 -6.61 10.45 14.05
C LEU A 262 -6.22 10.09 15.48
N ASN A 263 -6.83 9.07 16.08
CA ASN A 263 -6.41 8.54 17.38
C ASN A 263 -4.94 8.09 17.39
N ARG A 264 -4.44 7.48 16.31
CA ARG A 264 -3.03 7.10 16.18
C ARG A 264 -2.12 8.31 16.02
N VAL A 265 -2.51 9.28 15.20
CA VAL A 265 -1.76 10.54 14.99
C VAL A 265 -1.65 11.33 16.31
N VAL A 266 -2.75 11.46 17.03
CA VAL A 266 -2.81 12.18 18.31
C VAL A 266 -1.97 11.48 19.37
N LYS A 267 -1.98 10.14 19.48
CA LYS A 267 -1.07 9.42 20.39
C LYS A 267 0.41 9.68 20.12
N MET A 268 0.76 9.96 18.87
CA MET A 268 2.15 10.10 18.41
C MET A 268 2.65 11.55 18.44
N HIS A 269 1.76 12.50 18.17
CA HIS A 269 2.10 13.90 17.96
C HIS A 269 1.29 14.86 18.84
N ALA A 270 0.65 14.35 19.90
CA ALA A 270 -0.19 15.11 20.84
C ALA A 270 0.36 16.51 21.21
N PRO A 271 1.61 16.69 21.68
CA PRO A 271 2.11 18.00 22.11
C PRO A 271 2.24 19.01 20.96
N LYS A 272 2.36 18.55 19.71
CA LYS A 272 2.45 19.41 18.54
C LYS A 272 1.08 19.94 18.08
N ILE A 273 0.01 19.22 18.41
CA ILE A 273 -1.34 19.48 17.89
C ILE A 273 -2.28 19.99 18.99
N ALA A 274 -1.96 19.78 20.26
CA ALA A 274 -2.74 20.25 21.41
C ALA A 274 -3.23 21.71 21.32
N PRO A 275 -2.45 22.68 20.77
CA PRO A 275 -2.92 24.05 20.60
C PRO A 275 -4.18 24.20 19.73
N LEU A 276 -4.54 23.22 18.90
CA LEU A 276 -5.78 23.27 18.11
C LEU A 276 -7.05 23.07 18.95
N TRP A 277 -6.92 22.44 20.12
CA TRP A 277 -8.03 22.21 21.05
C TRP A 277 -8.12 23.28 22.14
N ASN A 278 -7.05 24.04 22.36
CA ASN A 278 -6.98 25.08 23.37
C ASN A 278 -7.15 26.46 22.73
N THR A 279 -8.24 27.17 23.05
CA THR A 279 -8.46 28.55 22.57
C THR A 279 -7.45 29.55 23.09
N GLU A 280 -6.82 29.27 24.24
CA GLU A 280 -5.84 30.16 24.89
C GLU A 280 -4.43 30.09 24.26
N GLU A 281 -4.12 29.03 23.52
CA GLU A 281 -2.79 28.79 22.93
C GLU A 281 -2.71 29.14 21.44
N ARG A 282 -3.60 30.02 20.94
CA ARG A 282 -3.62 30.39 19.52
C ARG A 282 -2.32 31.11 19.15
N LYS A 283 -1.48 30.47 18.33
CA LYS A 283 -0.14 30.96 17.94
C LYS A 283 -0.10 31.67 16.57
N GLY A 284 -1.25 32.09 16.03
CA GLY A 284 -1.30 32.70 14.70
C GLY A 284 -2.38 33.76 14.56
N ASP A 285 -2.00 34.88 13.94
CA ASP A 285 -2.92 35.91 13.47
C ASP A 285 -3.49 35.54 12.09
N GLY A 286 -4.69 36.02 11.78
CA GLY A 286 -5.36 35.82 10.49
C GLY A 286 -6.46 34.76 10.50
N VAL A 287 -6.91 34.37 9.30
CA VAL A 287 -8.04 33.46 9.09
C VAL A 287 -7.54 32.14 8.50
N PHE A 288 -8.03 31.02 9.05
CA PHE A 288 -7.76 29.70 8.49
C PHE A 288 -8.43 29.53 7.12
N ASN A 289 -7.64 29.13 6.12
CA ASN A 289 -8.14 28.84 4.78
C ASN A 289 -8.18 27.32 4.54
N PRO A 290 -9.38 26.69 4.60
CA PRO A 290 -9.51 25.25 4.37
C PRO A 290 -9.15 24.85 2.94
N ASN A 291 -9.31 25.76 1.96
CA ASN A 291 -9.16 25.49 0.53
C ASN A 291 -7.77 25.82 -0.02
N ALA A 292 -6.81 26.17 0.84
CA ALA A 292 -5.43 26.39 0.41
C ALA A 292 -4.85 25.11 -0.22
N VAL A 293 -4.13 25.24 -1.33
CA VAL A 293 -3.44 24.11 -1.99
C VAL A 293 -2.43 23.48 -1.02
N ASP A 294 -1.65 24.34 -0.36
CA ASP A 294 -0.69 23.88 0.64
C ASP A 294 -1.29 23.86 2.05
N VAL A 295 -1.09 22.72 2.74
CA VAL A 295 -1.43 22.58 4.16
C VAL A 295 -0.66 23.61 5.00
N GLU A 296 0.57 23.95 4.59
CA GLU A 296 1.40 24.96 5.26
C GLU A 296 0.86 26.39 5.06
N ALA A 297 0.22 26.67 3.92
CA ALA A 297 -0.41 27.97 3.63
C ALA A 297 -1.81 28.15 4.23
N SER A 298 -2.40 27.08 4.80
CA SER A 298 -3.77 27.11 5.32
C SER A 298 -3.93 27.89 6.64
N ASN A 299 -2.84 28.28 7.30
CA ASN A 299 -2.82 28.97 8.60
C ASN A 299 -3.62 28.24 9.70
N VAL A 300 -3.28 26.96 9.90
CA VAL A 300 -4.06 26.03 10.74
C VAL A 300 -4.15 26.46 12.20
N PHE A 301 -3.07 26.97 12.78
CA PHE A 301 -3.04 27.39 14.19
C PHE A 301 -3.87 28.65 14.45
N ALA A 302 -4.34 29.33 13.40
CA ALA A 302 -5.35 30.37 13.50
C ALA A 302 -6.80 29.80 13.50
N ALA A 303 -6.99 28.48 13.55
CA ALA A 303 -8.29 27.82 13.74
C ALA A 303 -8.29 26.90 14.97
N THR A 304 -9.48 26.59 15.46
CA THR A 304 -9.73 25.61 16.53
C THR A 304 -10.51 24.42 15.98
N VAL A 305 -10.31 23.25 16.58
CA VAL A 305 -11.07 22.03 16.25
C VAL A 305 -12.40 22.04 17.02
N TRP A 306 -13.45 22.55 16.38
CA TRP A 306 -14.81 22.60 16.92
C TRP A 306 -15.64 21.37 16.51
N GLU A 307 -15.17 20.60 15.52
CA GLU A 307 -15.88 19.44 14.98
C GLU A 307 -16.07 18.33 16.02
N GLY A 308 -15.21 18.27 17.04
CA GLY A 308 -15.38 17.35 18.17
C GLY A 308 -16.73 17.51 18.89
N GLU A 309 -17.22 18.74 19.04
CA GLU A 309 -18.50 19.00 19.72
C GLU A 309 -19.69 18.48 18.92
N LEU A 310 -19.65 18.57 17.59
CA LEU A 310 -20.68 17.95 16.75
C LEU A 310 -20.60 16.42 16.78
N LEU A 311 -19.39 15.87 16.77
CA LEU A 311 -19.18 14.42 16.81
C LEU A 311 -19.63 13.79 18.13
N ARG A 312 -19.64 14.55 19.24
CA ARG A 312 -20.19 14.09 20.53
C ARG A 312 -21.70 13.83 20.49
N VAL A 313 -22.43 14.47 19.58
CA VAL A 313 -23.89 14.32 19.42
C VAL A 313 -24.24 13.41 18.24
N HIS A 314 -23.24 12.75 17.64
CA HIS A 314 -23.45 11.84 16.51
C HIS A 314 -24.38 10.67 16.88
N TYR A 315 -25.23 10.23 15.94
CA TYR A 315 -26.23 9.18 16.19
C TYR A 315 -25.58 7.85 16.61
N CYS A 316 -24.46 7.48 15.97
CA CYS A 316 -23.72 6.27 16.30
C CYS A 316 -22.91 6.44 17.61
N PRO A 317 -23.03 5.50 18.57
CA PRO A 317 -22.23 5.51 19.82
C PRO A 317 -20.72 5.32 19.58
N GLU A 318 -20.32 4.50 18.61
CA GLU A 318 -18.91 4.21 18.35
C GLU A 318 -18.13 5.45 17.92
N ILE A 319 -18.75 6.31 17.10
CA ILE A 319 -18.16 7.58 16.65
C ILE A 319 -18.01 8.55 17.83
N ARG A 320 -19.02 8.61 18.71
CA ARG A 320 -18.96 9.44 19.93
C ARG A 320 -17.84 8.99 20.86
N ASP A 321 -17.67 7.69 21.04
CA ASP A 321 -16.60 7.13 21.88
C ASP A 321 -15.22 7.31 21.25
N ALA A 322 -15.10 7.16 19.93
CA ALA A 322 -13.86 7.42 19.19
C ALA A 322 -13.42 8.89 19.27
N SER A 323 -14.36 9.83 19.13
CA SER A 323 -14.12 11.27 19.28
C SER A 323 -13.72 11.63 20.72
N ARG A 324 -14.43 11.11 21.72
CA ARG A 324 -14.09 11.31 23.14
C ARG A 324 -12.70 10.73 23.48
N GLY A 325 -12.31 9.63 22.83
CA GLY A 325 -10.98 9.04 22.97
C GLY A 325 -9.86 10.00 22.56
N ILE A 326 -10.05 10.72 21.45
CA ILE A 326 -9.09 11.72 20.95
C ILE A 326 -8.93 12.86 21.96
N GLU A 327 -10.05 13.42 22.42
CA GLU A 327 -10.04 14.55 23.37
C GLU A 327 -9.34 14.20 24.68
N LYS A 328 -9.61 13.01 25.23
CA LYS A 328 -8.95 12.54 26.46
C LYS A 328 -7.43 12.51 26.33
N ILE A 329 -6.91 12.06 25.18
CA ILE A 329 -5.46 12.01 24.95
C ILE A 329 -4.89 13.42 24.90
N ILE A 330 -5.57 14.36 24.26
CA ILE A 330 -5.11 15.75 24.13
C ILE A 330 -5.15 16.47 25.47
N MET A 331 -6.20 16.27 26.26
CA MET A 331 -6.31 16.84 27.61
C MET A 331 -5.25 16.28 28.58
N SER A 332 -4.72 15.08 28.33
CA SER A 332 -3.64 14.50 29.14
C SER A 332 -2.27 15.14 28.87
N VAL A 333 -2.16 15.88 27.77
CA VAL A 333 -0.94 16.58 27.35
C VAL A 333 -1.07 18.02 27.82
N LYS A 334 -0.78 18.22 29.10
CA LYS A 334 -0.51 19.54 29.68
C LYS A 334 0.98 19.82 29.62
#